data_AF-W1YGB0-F1
#
_entry.id   AF-W1YGB0-F1
#
_cell.length_a   1.000
_cell.length_b   1.000
_cell.length_c   1.000
_cell.angle_alpha   90.00
_cell.angle_beta   90.00
_cell.angle_gamma   90.00
#
_symmetry.space_group_name_H-M   'P 1'
#
loop_
_entity.id
_entity.type
_entity.pdbx_description
1 polymer ?
#
loop_
_entity_poly.entity_id
_entity_poly.type
_entity_poly.pdbx_seq_one_letter_code
_entity_poly.pdbx_strand_id
1 'polypeptide(L)' 'SIINNVVFLDIETSGLNPANSEILEIGAVKIDKDNNISTFETLIKNKHKVPSEIFTLCKNLSQKELDKA' A
#
# COMPACT_ATOMS: atom_id res chain seq x y z
N SER A 1 14.55 21.60 12.11
CA SER A 1 13.72 20.45 12.53
C SER A 1 14.65 19.25 12.74
N ILE A 2 14.41 18.38 13.72
CA ILE A 2 15.29 17.24 14.05
C ILE A 2 15.10 16.05 13.10
N ILE A 3 13.98 15.98 12.38
CA ILE A 3 13.71 14.91 11.43
C ILE A 3 13.84 15.44 10.00
N ASN A 4 14.87 14.97 9.30
CA ASN A 4 15.03 15.13 7.87
C ASN A 4 14.41 13.91 7.17
N ASN A 5 13.67 14.11 6.08
CA ASN A 5 13.02 13.03 5.30
C ASN A 5 11.96 12.26 6.09
N VAL A 6 10.80 12.89 6.32
CA VAL A 6 9.63 12.20 6.89
C VAL A 6 8.94 11.40 5.80
N VAL A 7 8.62 10.13 6.07
CA VAL A 7 7.86 9.27 5.16
C VAL A 7 6.56 8.86 5.85
N PHE A 8 5.43 9.21 5.24
CA PHE A 8 4.11 8.69 5.56
C PHE A 8 3.91 7.42 4.74
N LEU A 9 3.65 6.31 5.40
CA LEU A 9 3.53 4.98 4.80
C LEU A 9 2.13 4.43 5.07
N ASP A 10 1.52 3.88 4.03
CA ASP A 10 0.27 3.14 4.10
C ASP A 10 0.42 1.80 3.37
N ILE A 11 -0.21 0.76 3.89
CA ILE A 11 -0.09 -0.61 3.38
C ILE A 11 -1.46 -1.27 3.39
N GLU A 12 -1.88 -1.72 2.22
CA GLU A 12 -3.11 -2.49 2.07
C GLU A 12 -2.78 -3.99 2.06
N THR A 13 -3.60 -4.79 2.74
CA THR A 13 -3.34 -6.22 2.93
C THR A 13 -4.58 -7.06 2.65
N SER A 14 -4.40 -8.33 2.32
CA SER A 14 -5.52 -9.26 2.13
C SER A 14 -6.21 -9.71 3.44
N GLY A 15 -5.78 -9.17 4.59
CA GLY A 15 -6.35 -9.44 5.90
C GLY A 15 -5.39 -9.14 7.04
N LEU A 16 -5.80 -9.45 8.28
CA LEU A 16 -5.08 -9.06 9.51
C LEU A 16 -4.18 -10.17 10.09
N ASN A 17 -4.08 -11.34 9.44
CA ASN A 17 -3.28 -12.45 9.95
C ASN A 17 -1.95 -12.53 9.17
N PRO A 18 -0.82 -12.08 9.72
CA PRO A 18 0.46 -12.05 8.99
C PRO A 18 0.97 -13.43 8.56
N ALA A 19 0.49 -14.53 9.15
CA ALA A 19 0.86 -15.88 8.72
C ALA A 19 0.27 -16.25 7.35
N ASN A 20 -0.88 -15.66 6.98
CA ASN A 20 -1.67 -16.05 5.80
C ASN A 20 -2.06 -14.88 4.89
N SER A 21 -1.97 -13.64 5.38
CA SER A 21 -2.30 -12.43 4.65
C SER A 21 -1.10 -11.92 3.87
N GLU A 22 -1.38 -11.33 2.72
CA GLU A 22 -0.39 -10.83 1.76
C GLU A 22 -0.50 -9.31 1.69
N ILE A 23 0.61 -8.63 1.44
CA ILE A 23 0.58 -7.21 1.08
C ILE A 23 0.06 -7.10 -0.35
N LEU A 24 -0.89 -6.18 -0.56
CA LEU A 24 -1.52 -5.92 -1.85
C LEU A 24 -1.03 -4.63 -2.48
N GLU A 25 -0.71 -3.62 -1.66
CA GLU A 25 -0.25 -2.30 -2.11
C GLU A 25 0.70 -1.68 -1.08
N ILE A 26 1.65 -0.89 -1.57
CA ILE A 26 2.47 0.01 -0.74
C ILE A 26 2.34 1.43 -1.30
N GLY A 27 1.85 2.34 -0.47
CA GLY A 27 1.79 3.78 -0.75
C GLY A 27 2.68 4.56 0.19
N ALA A 28 3.45 5.51 -0.33
CA ALA A 28 4.31 6.36 0.49
C ALA A 28 4.35 7.82 -0.01
N VAL A 29 4.35 8.74 0.94
CA VAL A 29 4.58 10.18 0.72
C VAL A 29 5.78 10.61 1.53
N LYS A 30 6.82 11.09 0.87
CA LYS A 30 8.04 11.62 1.49
C LYS A 30 8.02 13.15 1.47
N ILE A 31 8.31 13.76 2.61
CA ILE A 31 8.62 15.19 2.75
C ILE A 31 10.09 15.31 3.15
N ASP A 32 10.92 15.86 2.26
CA ASP A 32 12.34 16.04 2.53
C ASP A 32 12.64 17.31 3.37
N LYS A 33 13.92 17.56 3.64
CA LYS A 33 14.39 18.69 4.45
C LYS A 33 14.08 20.07 3.84
N ASP A 34 13.87 20.12 2.53
CA ASP A 34 13.57 21.34 1.77
C ASP A 34 12.05 21.46 1.50
N ASN A 35 11.24 20.60 2.15
CA ASN A 35 9.80 20.44 1.97
C ASN A 35 9.37 19.96 0.57
N ASN A 36 10.25 19.31 -0.20
CA ASN A 36 9.83 18.67 -1.44
C ASN A 36 9.01 17.42 -1.14
N ILE A 37 7.94 17.24 -1.91
CA ILE A 37 7.05 16.08 -1.83
C ILE A 37 7.45 15.07 -2.92
N SER A 38 7.64 13.81 -2.53
CA SER A 38 7.77 12.69 -3.47
C SER A 38 6.77 11.60 -3.10
N THR A 39 6.12 11.02 -4.10
CA THR A 39 5.14 9.94 -3.90
C THR A 39 5.68 8.64 -4.50
N PHE A 40 5.34 7.52 -3.87
CA PHE A 40 5.58 6.18 -4.36
C PHE A 40 4.31 5.37 -4.17
N GLU A 41 3.92 4.62 -5.18
CA GLU A 41 2.76 3.74 -5.14
C GLU A 41 3.10 2.50 -5.97
N THR A 42 2.83 1.32 -5.43
CA THR A 42 3.01 0.06 -6.16
C THR A 42 2.03 -0.99 -5.69
N LEU A 43 1.49 -1.73 -6.65
CA LEU A 43 0.70 -2.94 -6.39
C LEU A 43 1.63 -4.15 -6.32
N ILE A 44 1.30 -5.10 -5.46
CA ILE A 44 2.07 -6.33 -5.28
C ILE A 44 1.21 -7.51 -5.71
N LYS A 45 1.76 -8.34 -6.61
CA LYS A 45 1.08 -9.53 -7.10
C LYS A 45 0.84 -10.52 -5.96
N ASN A 46 -0.43 -10.72 -5.61
CA ASN A 46 -0.87 -11.71 -4.64
C ASN A 46 -0.80 -13.14 -5.21
N LYS A 47 -0.53 -14.12 -4.34
CA LYS A 47 -0.48 -15.55 -4.68
C LYS A 47 -1.83 -16.23 -4.47
N HIS A 48 -2.62 -15.79 -3.50
CA HIS A 48 -3.89 -16.40 -3.15
C HIS A 48 -5.06 -15.47 -3.48
N LYS A 49 -6.26 -16.05 -3.63
CA LYS A 49 -7.48 -15.27 -3.85
C LYS A 49 -7.70 -14.31 -2.67
N VAL A 50 -7.88 -13.03 -2.99
CA VAL A 50 -8.23 -12.00 -2.01
C VAL A 50 -9.75 -12.06 -1.73
N PRO A 51 -10.19 -12.07 -0.45
CA PRO A 51 -11.60 -11.99 -0.12
C PRO A 51 -12.25 -10.71 -0.66
N SER A 52 -13.49 -10.78 -1.16
CA SER A 52 -14.18 -9.65 -1.78
C SER A 52 -14.33 -8.45 -0.84
N GLU A 53 -14.46 -8.73 0.45
CA GLU A 53 -14.66 -7.72 1.50
C GLU A 53 -13.42 -6.82 1.64
N ILE A 54 -12.22 -7.32 1.34
CA ILE A 54 -11.00 -6.51 1.37
C ILE A 54 -11.10 -5.34 0.39
N PHE A 55 -11.63 -5.56 -0.81
CA PHE A 55 -11.81 -4.49 -1.80
C PHE A 55 -12.84 -3.43 -1.38
N THR A 56 -13.65 -3.69 -0.35
CA THR A 56 -14.55 -2.68 0.23
C THR A 56 -13.87 -1.84 1.31
N LEU A 57 -12.76 -2.33 1.87
CA LEU A 57 -11.98 -1.68 2.93
C LEU A 57 -10.83 -0.86 2.36
N CYS A 58 -10.15 -1.38 1.34
CA CYS A 58 -9.03 -0.72 0.68
C CYS A 58 -9.55 0.28 -0.37
N LYS A 59 -9.11 1.53 -0.30
CA LYS A 59 -9.57 2.57 -1.23
C LYS A 59 -8.88 2.41 -2.58
N ASN A 60 -9.65 2.50 -3.68
CA ASN A 60 -9.15 2.40 -5.07
C ASN A 60 -8.49 1.06 -5.45
N LEU A 61 -8.52 0.05 -4.58
CA LEU A 61 -8.03 -1.29 -4.89
C LEU A 61 -9.17 -2.15 -5.45
N SER A 62 -8.96 -2.76 -6.60
CA SER A 62 -9.89 -3.75 -7.18
C SER A 62 -9.13 -4.95 -7.71
N GLN A 63 -9.82 -6.08 -7.90
CA GLN A 63 -9.21 -7.26 -8.51
C GLN A 63 -8.58 -6.94 -9.87
N LYS A 64 -9.23 -6.10 -10.68
CA LYS A 64 -8.72 -5.67 -11.99
C LYS A 64 -7.40 -4.90 -11.90
N GLU A 65 -7.20 -4.11 -10.85
CA GLU A 65 -5.94 -3.40 -10.64
C GLU A 65 -4.84 -4.36 -10.17
N LEU A 66 -5.13 -5.27 -9.23
CA LEU A 66 -4.19 -6.32 -8.80
C LEU A 66 -3.78 -7.26 -9.95
N ASP A 67 -4.65 -7.47 -10.92
CA ASP A 67 -4.34 -8.29 -12.09
C ASP A 67 -3.26 -7.65 -13.00
N LYS A 68 -3.00 -6.34 -12.86
CA LYS A 68 -1.96 -5.61 -13.62
C LYS A 68 -0.61 -5.54 -12.91
N ALA A 69 -0.53 -5.94 -11.64
CA ALA A 69 0.71 -6.08 -10.89
C ALA A 69 1.53 -7.27 -11.39
#